data_AF-A0A6I1EH11-F1
#
_entry.id   AF-A0A6I1EH11-F1
#
_cell.length_a   1.000
_cell.length_b   1.000
_cell.length_c   1.000
_cell.angle_alpha   90.00
_cell.angle_beta   90.00
_cell.angle_gamma   90.00
#
_symmetry.space_group_name_H-M   'P 1'
#
loop_
_entity.id
_entity.type
_entity.pdbx_description
1 polymer ?
#
loop_
_entity_poly.entity_id
_entity_poly.type
_entity_poly.pdbx_seq_one_letter_code
_entity_poly.pdbx_strand_id
1 'polypeptide(L)'
;MGEFVAHLKRKAESAGCEVIELDAYKLKMSQYDPATDSYRKKPLKERWHRWGNSDTLVQRDVMSASLACHATKKGHDRALLLQKWTTAEALLRGSGLCRQQPRSDQGEPQGSSRLTKPNCASKEERERGLPQTLCSIGDVQAALPPEKALRVS
;
A
#
# COMPACT_ATOMS: atom_id res chain seq x y z
N MET A 1 -16.80 25.46 7.47
CA MET A 1 -15.90 24.49 6.81
C MET A 1 -14.46 24.97 6.96
N GLY A 2 -13.51 24.04 7.14
CA GLY A 2 -12.10 24.39 7.31
C GLY A 2 -11.44 24.88 6.01
N GLU A 3 -10.39 25.69 6.15
CA GLU A 3 -9.67 26.33 5.02
C GLU A 3 -9.19 25.34 3.95
N PHE A 4 -8.75 24.14 4.37
CA PHE A 4 -8.32 23.09 3.45
C PHE A 4 -9.43 22.67 2.48
N VAL A 5 -10.66 22.46 2.98
CA VAL A 5 -11.79 22.01 2.16
C VAL A 5 -12.21 23.12 1.19
N ALA A 6 -12.16 24.38 1.62
CA ALA A 6 -12.44 25.53 0.75
C ALA A 6 -11.42 25.62 -0.40
N HIS A 7 -10.13 25.46 -0.11
CA HIS A 7 -9.09 25.42 -1.14
C HIS A 7 -9.23 24.22 -2.09
N LEU A 8 -9.61 23.05 -1.57
CA LEU A 8 -9.84 21.86 -2.38
C LEU A 8 -11.02 22.08 -3.35
N LYS A 9 -12.12 22.65 -2.89
CA LYS A 9 -13.30 22.98 -3.72
C LYS A 9 -12.94 23.92 -4.86
N ARG A 10 -12.28 25.04 -4.56
CA ARG A 10 -11.84 26.01 -5.57
C ARG A 10 -10.92 25.38 -6.63
N LYS A 11 -9.99 24.52 -6.22
CA LYS A 11 -9.09 23.82 -7.16
C LYS A 11 -9.83 22.79 -8.00
N ALA A 12 -10.77 22.04 -7.42
CA ALA A 12 -11.59 21.09 -8.15
C ALA A 12 -12.43 21.84 -9.21
N GLU A 13 -13.12 22.92 -8.83
CA GLU A 13 -13.90 23.75 -9.73
C GLU A 13 -13.07 24.29 -10.89
N SER A 14 -11.84 24.75 -10.61
CA SER A 14 -10.90 25.23 -11.64
C SER A 14 -10.49 24.14 -12.64
N ALA A 15 -10.54 22.86 -12.23
CA ALA A 15 -10.25 21.71 -13.07
C ALA A 15 -11.52 21.07 -13.68
N GLY A 16 -12.69 21.70 -13.55
CA GLY A 16 -13.98 21.14 -13.99
C GLY A 16 -14.44 19.92 -13.18
N CYS A 17 -13.92 19.77 -11.96
CA CYS A 17 -14.26 18.70 -11.02
C CYS A 17 -15.08 19.24 -9.84
N GLU A 18 -15.71 18.35 -9.09
CA GLU A 18 -16.43 18.71 -7.86
C GLU A 18 -15.88 17.96 -6.63
N VAL A 19 -16.11 18.53 -5.45
CA VAL A 19 -15.79 17.88 -4.18
C VAL A 19 -17.07 17.40 -3.51
N ILE A 20 -17.23 16.09 -3.42
CA ILE A 20 -18.36 15.45 -2.76
C ILE A 20 -17.98 15.16 -1.31
N GLU A 21 -18.70 15.76 -0.37
CA GLU A 21 -18.51 15.49 1.06
C GLU A 21 -19.27 14.21 1.45
N LEU A 22 -18.55 13.25 2.03
CA LEU A 22 -19.10 11.97 2.48
C LEU A 22 -19.28 11.95 4.00
N ASP A 23 -20.38 11.36 4.46
CA ASP A 23 -20.62 11.14 5.89
C ASP A 23 -19.75 9.97 6.40
N ALA A 24 -18.55 10.31 6.85
CA ALA A 24 -17.57 9.34 7.34
C ALA A 24 -18.07 8.57 8.58
N TYR A 25 -18.93 9.18 9.40
CA TYR A 25 -19.47 8.54 10.60
C TYR A 25 -20.47 7.44 10.25
N LYS A 26 -21.35 7.68 9.28
CA LYS A 26 -22.29 6.67 8.77
C LYS A 26 -21.58 5.57 7.99
N LEU A 27 -20.63 5.94 7.12
CA LEU A 27 -19.97 4.98 6.24
C LEU A 27 -18.93 4.09 6.95
N LYS A 28 -18.38 4.55 8.09
CA LYS A 28 -17.41 3.83 8.93
C LYS A 28 -16.27 3.17 8.12
N MET A 29 -15.74 3.88 7.13
CA MET A 29 -14.79 3.35 6.14
C MET A 29 -13.51 2.79 6.75
N SER A 30 -13.05 3.33 7.87
CA SER A 30 -11.87 2.78 8.57
C SER A 30 -12.12 1.46 9.29
N GLN A 31 -13.38 1.08 9.48
CA GLN A 31 -13.82 -0.10 10.26
C GLN A 31 -14.39 -1.21 9.38
N TYR A 32 -14.98 -0.85 8.24
CA TYR A 32 -15.67 -1.78 7.36
C TYR A 32 -14.69 -2.68 6.59
N ASP A 33 -15.01 -3.97 6.50
CA ASP A 33 -14.33 -4.96 5.67
C ASP A 33 -15.31 -5.49 4.61
N PRO A 34 -15.11 -5.14 3.33
CA PRO A 34 -15.95 -5.61 2.22
C PRO A 34 -15.95 -7.13 2.02
N ALA A 35 -14.86 -7.81 2.35
CA ALA A 35 -14.76 -9.24 2.12
C ALA A 35 -15.73 -10.00 3.03
N THR A 36 -15.77 -9.65 4.31
CA THR A 36 -16.63 -10.29 5.32
C THR A 36 -17.94 -9.57 5.58
N ASP A 37 -18.16 -8.41 4.95
CA ASP A 37 -19.31 -7.52 5.19
C ASP A 37 -19.49 -7.18 6.68
N SER A 38 -18.36 -6.96 7.37
CA SER A 38 -18.34 -6.75 8.81
C SER A 38 -17.67 -5.44 9.19
N TYR A 39 -17.98 -4.94 10.39
CA TYR A 39 -17.40 -3.71 10.93
C TYR A 39 -16.59 -4.04 12.17
N ARG A 40 -15.30 -3.68 12.16
CA ARG A 40 -14.41 -3.84 13.30
C ARG A 40 -13.72 -2.52 13.62
N LYS A 41 -13.87 -2.06 14.87
CA LYS A 41 -13.05 -0.94 15.36
C LYS A 41 -11.58 -1.37 15.40
N LYS A 42 -10.72 -0.59 14.76
CA LYS A 42 -9.27 -0.83 14.72
C LYS A 42 -8.56 0.15 15.66
N PRO A 43 -7.57 -0.31 16.45
CA PRO A 43 -6.74 0.60 17.22
C PRO A 43 -5.92 1.48 16.29
N LEU A 44 -5.56 2.70 16.74
CA LEU A 44 -4.85 3.68 15.90
C LEU A 44 -3.53 3.13 15.32
N LYS A 45 -2.83 2.29 16.07
CA LYS A 45 -1.59 1.60 15.67
C LYS A 45 -1.77 0.55 14.56
N GLU A 46 -2.98 0.03 14.36
CA GLU A 46 -3.28 -0.93 13.28
C GLU A 46 -3.42 -0.18 11.95
N ARG A 47 -2.29 0.07 11.29
CA ARG A 47 -2.22 0.76 9.99
C ARG A 47 -2.46 -0.14 8.79
N TRP A 48 -2.47 -1.45 8.99
CA TRP A 48 -2.70 -2.46 7.94
C TRP A 48 -4.04 -3.15 8.19
N HIS A 49 -4.92 -3.09 7.20
CA HIS A 49 -6.20 -3.76 7.17
C HIS A 49 -6.05 -5.14 6.54
N ARG A 50 -6.47 -6.19 7.24
CA ARG A 50 -6.55 -7.53 6.67
C ARG A 50 -7.84 -7.70 5.89
N TRP A 51 -7.72 -8.09 4.62
CA TRP A 51 -8.86 -8.32 3.73
C TRP A 51 -9.52 -9.65 4.10
N GLY A 52 -10.67 -9.58 4.78
CA GLY A 52 -11.37 -10.76 5.30
C GLY A 52 -10.47 -11.69 6.11
N ASN A 53 -10.60 -12.98 5.82
CA ASN A 53 -9.78 -14.03 6.44
C ASN A 53 -8.55 -14.40 5.61
N SER A 54 -8.17 -13.58 4.63
CA SER A 54 -7.01 -13.85 3.77
C SER A 54 -5.68 -13.41 4.39
N ASP A 55 -4.60 -13.75 3.69
CA ASP A 55 -3.25 -13.26 3.98
C ASP A 55 -2.95 -11.88 3.39
N THR A 56 -3.91 -11.31 2.66
CA THR A 56 -3.79 -9.99 2.06
C THR A 56 -3.99 -8.89 3.11
N LEU A 57 -2.96 -8.05 3.25
CA LEU A 57 -2.97 -6.83 4.05
C LEU A 57 -2.89 -5.61 3.15
N VAL A 58 -3.78 -4.66 3.37
CA VAL A 58 -3.85 -3.40 2.62
C VAL A 58 -3.65 -2.24 3.58
N GLN A 59 -2.96 -1.19 3.15
CA GLN A 59 -2.83 0.03 3.95
C GLN A 59 -4.23 0.60 4.28
N ARG A 60 -4.47 0.92 5.56
CA ARG A 60 -5.81 1.25 6.08
C ARG A 60 -6.42 2.49 5.41
N ASP A 61 -5.60 3.48 5.08
CA ASP A 61 -6.08 4.73 4.48
C ASP A 61 -6.41 4.51 2.99
N VAL A 62 -5.63 3.70 2.28
CA VAL A 62 -5.96 3.21 0.92
C VAL A 62 -7.26 2.42 0.89
N MET A 63 -7.47 1.50 1.84
CA MET A 63 -8.76 0.80 1.98
C MET A 63 -9.91 1.77 2.17
N SER A 64 -9.74 2.76 3.05
CA SER A 64 -10.76 3.76 3.32
C SER A 64 -11.05 4.62 2.08
N ALA A 65 -10.03 4.98 1.30
CA ALA A 65 -10.18 5.71 0.05
C ALA A 65 -10.90 4.87 -1.03
N SER A 66 -10.56 3.59 -1.15
CA SER A 66 -11.25 2.68 -2.07
C SER A 66 -12.74 2.56 -1.73
N LEU A 67 -13.08 2.45 -0.44
CA LEU A 67 -14.47 2.49 0.02
C LEU A 67 -15.15 3.82 -0.31
N ALA A 68 -14.48 4.95 -0.12
CA ALA A 68 -15.01 6.27 -0.45
C ALA A 68 -15.36 6.39 -1.94
N CYS A 69 -14.53 5.85 -2.83
CA CYS A 69 -14.78 5.84 -4.28
C CYS A 69 -16.01 5.01 -4.69
N HIS A 70 -16.48 4.10 -3.82
CA HIS A 70 -17.63 3.23 -4.07
C HIS A 70 -18.76 3.47 -3.07
N ALA A 71 -18.74 4.63 -2.39
CA ALA A 71 -19.81 5.04 -1.50
C ALA A 71 -21.05 5.44 -2.29
N THR A 72 -22.22 5.03 -1.80
CA THR A 72 -23.53 5.38 -2.34
C THR A 72 -24.38 6.03 -1.27
N LYS A 73 -25.52 6.61 -1.63
CA LYS A 73 -26.48 7.18 -0.67
C LYS A 73 -26.94 6.16 0.39
N LYS A 74 -26.88 4.86 0.08
CA LYS A 74 -27.31 3.76 0.97
C LYS A 74 -26.15 3.10 1.74
N GLY A 75 -24.91 3.53 1.56
CA GLY A 75 -23.73 2.90 2.16
C GLY A 75 -22.63 2.67 1.15
N HIS A 76 -22.27 1.40 0.88
CA HIS A 76 -21.24 1.01 -0.08
C HIS A 76 -21.83 0.12 -1.17
N ASP A 77 -21.45 0.31 -2.42
CA ASP A 77 -21.71 -0.69 -3.47
C ASP A 77 -20.71 -1.84 -3.35
N ARG A 78 -21.03 -2.80 -2.49
CA ARG A 78 -20.16 -3.95 -2.19
C ARG A 78 -19.88 -4.78 -3.44
N ALA A 79 -20.88 -5.00 -4.29
CA ALA A 79 -20.74 -5.85 -5.47
C ALA A 79 -19.75 -5.23 -6.46
N LEU A 80 -19.92 -3.95 -6.77
CA LEU A 80 -19.01 -3.22 -7.66
C LEU A 80 -17.60 -3.11 -7.07
N LEU A 81 -17.48 -2.86 -5.76
CA LEU A 81 -16.20 -2.79 -5.09
C LEU A 81 -15.45 -4.12 -5.17
N LEU A 82 -16.10 -5.26 -4.88
CA LEU A 82 -15.48 -6.58 -4.99
C LEU A 82 -15.09 -6.91 -6.44
N GLN A 83 -15.92 -6.54 -7.41
CA GLN A 83 -15.62 -6.72 -8.83
C GLN A 83 -14.36 -5.96 -9.24
N LYS A 84 -14.22 -4.71 -8.80
CA LYS A 84 -13.05 -3.86 -9.12
C LYS A 84 -11.83 -4.16 -8.26
N TRP A 85 -12.03 -4.82 -7.12
CA TRP A 85 -10.96 -5.08 -6.15
C TRP A 85 -9.81 -5.88 -6.74
N THR A 86 -10.08 -6.92 -7.53
CA THR A 86 -9.03 -7.77 -8.12
C THR A 86 -8.00 -6.97 -8.92
N THR A 87 -8.48 -6.02 -9.74
CA THR A 87 -7.60 -5.13 -10.51
C THR A 87 -6.87 -4.13 -9.60
N ALA A 88 -7.58 -3.56 -8.63
CA ALA A 88 -6.97 -2.63 -7.68
C ALA A 88 -5.89 -3.30 -6.83
N GLU A 89 -6.12 -4.53 -6.35
CA GLU A 89 -5.18 -5.29 -5.54
C GLU A 89 -3.85 -5.51 -6.27
N ALA A 90 -3.91 -5.87 -7.56
CA ALA A 90 -2.71 -6.06 -8.38
C ALA A 90 -1.85 -4.79 -8.44
N LEU A 91 -2.47 -3.62 -8.65
CA LEU A 91 -1.79 -2.33 -8.67
C LEU A 91 -1.25 -1.92 -7.29
N LEU A 92 -2.03 -2.16 -6.24
CA LEU A 92 -1.63 -1.84 -4.86
C LEU A 92 -0.47 -2.73 -4.38
N ARG A 93 -0.41 -3.98 -4.85
CA ARG A 93 0.71 -4.87 -4.57
C ARG A 93 1.99 -4.36 -5.24
N GLY A 94 1.90 -3.93 -6.50
CA GLY A 94 3.05 -3.35 -7.22
C GLY A 94 3.63 -2.08 -6.56
N SER A 95 2.81 -1.32 -5.84
CA SER A 95 3.21 -0.10 -5.12
C SER A 95 3.54 -0.33 -3.64
N GLY A 96 3.45 -1.57 -3.13
CA GLY A 96 3.71 -1.89 -1.72
C GLY A 96 2.61 -1.45 -0.74
N LEU A 97 1.47 -0.96 -1.24
CA LEU A 97 0.29 -0.60 -0.45
C LEU A 97 -0.59 -1.81 -0.12
N CYS A 98 -0.31 -2.95 -0.75
CA CYS A 98 -0.86 -4.25 -0.44
C CYS A 98 0.28 -5.26 -0.28
N ARG A 99 0.23 -6.11 0.74
CA ARG A 99 1.26 -7.11 1.05
C ARG A 99 0.66 -8.42 1.54
N GLN A 100 1.42 -9.50 1.44
CA GLN A 100 1.05 -10.79 1.99
C GLN A 100 1.65 -10.96 3.38
N GLN A 101 0.84 -11.38 4.33
CA GLN A 101 1.28 -11.74 5.66
C GLN A 101 0.48 -12.94 6.18
N PRO A 102 1.10 -14.14 6.21
CA PRO A 102 0.45 -15.32 6.76
C PRO A 102 0.06 -15.09 8.23
N ARG A 103 -1.05 -15.68 8.65
CA ARG A 103 -1.41 -15.70 10.08
C ARG A 103 -0.43 -16.60 10.82
N SER A 104 0.09 -16.12 11.94
CA SER A 104 0.94 -16.90 12.85
C SER A 104 0.18 -18.02 13.60
N ASP A 105 -1.10 -18.19 13.33
CA ASP A 105 -2.01 -19.12 14.01
C ASP A 105 -1.94 -20.56 13.44
N GLN A 106 -1.06 -20.81 12.45
CA GLN A 106 -0.70 -22.17 12.08
C GLN A 106 0.20 -22.71 13.18
N GLY A 107 -0.39 -23.39 14.16
CA GLY A 107 0.35 -24.16 15.14
C GLY A 107 1.34 -25.05 14.38
N GLU A 108 2.62 -24.86 14.67
CA GLU A 108 3.68 -25.78 14.28
C GLU A 108 3.18 -27.21 14.55
N PRO A 109 3.16 -28.13 13.55
CA PRO A 109 3.07 -29.52 13.89
C PRO A 109 4.33 -29.84 14.70
N GLN A 110 4.15 -30.00 16.02
CA GLN A 110 5.14 -30.56 16.93
C GLN A 110 5.43 -31.99 16.47
N GLY A 111 6.31 -32.10 15.47
CA GLY A 111 6.80 -33.33 14.87
C GLY A 111 8.31 -33.25 14.85
N SER A 112 8.91 -33.87 15.85
CA SER A 112 10.34 -34.00 16.06
C SER A 112 11.14 -34.35 14.80
N SER A 113 12.20 -33.59 14.52
CA SER A 113 13.47 -34.20 14.14
C SER A 113 14.63 -33.38 14.71
N ARG A 114 15.07 -33.81 15.90
CA ARG A 114 16.43 -33.53 16.35
C ARG A 114 17.36 -34.35 15.47
N LEU A 115 18.22 -33.72 14.68
CA LEU A 115 19.51 -34.29 14.30
C LEU A 115 20.57 -33.19 14.16
N THR A 116 21.35 -33.09 15.24
CA THR A 116 22.80 -32.84 15.34
C THR A 116 23.46 -31.70 14.58
N LYS A 117 23.93 -30.70 15.36
CA LYS A 117 25.11 -29.89 15.02
C LYS A 117 26.34 -30.81 14.97
N PRO A 118 27.17 -30.81 13.92
CA PRO A 118 28.55 -31.21 14.07
C PRO A 118 29.32 -30.07 14.76
N ASN A 119 30.16 -30.47 15.69
CA ASN A 119 30.97 -29.62 16.53
C ASN A 119 32.03 -28.88 15.73
N CYS A 120 32.38 -27.68 16.20
CA CYS A 120 33.47 -26.85 15.70
C CYS A 120 34.81 -27.55 16.00
N ALA A 121 35.65 -27.74 14.99
CA ALA A 121 37.09 -27.92 15.16
C ALA A 121 37.79 -26.61 14.82
N SER A 122 38.71 -26.21 15.69
CA SER A 122 39.34 -24.91 15.81
C SER A 122 40.52 -24.66 14.86
N LYS A 123 40.69 -23.37 14.52
CA LYS A 123 41.92 -22.58 14.23
C LYS A 123 42.82 -22.96 13.06
N GLU A 124 42.95 -22.00 12.13
CA GLU A 124 44.19 -21.42 11.55
C GLU A 124 43.73 -20.22 10.69
N GLU A 125 43.83 -18.98 11.17
CA GLU A 125 44.95 -18.03 11.09
C GLU A 125 44.71 -16.95 10.01
N ARG A 126 44.72 -15.69 10.50
CA ARG A 126 44.86 -14.38 9.83
C ARG A 126 44.77 -14.31 8.31
N GLU A 127 43.91 -13.39 7.83
CA GLU A 127 44.38 -12.12 7.25
C GLU A 127 43.33 -11.02 7.38
N ARG A 128 43.80 -9.78 7.60
CA ARG A 128 43.01 -8.55 7.77
C ARG A 128 42.62 -8.03 6.39
N GLY A 129 41.33 -7.85 6.12
CA GLY A 129 40.86 -7.14 4.93
C GLY A 129 39.58 -6.37 5.20
N LEU A 130 39.70 -5.06 5.45
CA LEU A 130 38.60 -4.11 5.29
C LEU A 130 38.09 -4.17 3.84
N PRO A 131 36.79 -4.30 3.55
CA PRO A 131 36.28 -3.87 2.27
C PRO A 131 36.24 -2.34 2.27
N GLN A 132 37.22 -1.75 1.60
CA GLN A 132 37.26 -0.34 1.25
C GLN A 132 36.06 -0.01 0.37
N THR A 133 35.46 1.15 0.67
CA THR A 133 34.47 1.86 -0.14
C THR A 133 34.90 2.00 -1.60
N LEU A 134 33.96 1.79 -2.53
CA LEU A 134 33.99 2.46 -3.83
C LEU A 134 32.63 3.13 -4.06
N CYS A 135 32.60 4.43 -3.77
CA CYS A 135 31.68 5.36 -4.39
C CYS A 135 32.02 5.45 -5.87
N SER A 136 31.16 4.91 -6.74
CA SER A 136 31.17 5.29 -8.14
C SER A 136 30.26 6.52 -8.30
N ILE A 137 30.90 7.69 -8.37
CA ILE A 137 30.32 8.88 -8.99
C ILE A 137 30.22 8.56 -10.49
N GLY A 138 29.00 8.63 -11.03
CA GLY A 138 28.72 8.50 -12.46
C GLY A 138 27.73 9.59 -12.85
N ASP A 139 28.12 10.38 -13.82
CA ASP A 139 27.69 11.75 -14.03
C ASP A 139 26.22 11.95 -14.44
N VAL A 140 25.69 13.08 -13.99
CA VAL A 140 24.47 13.72 -14.49
C VAL A 140 24.77 14.26 -15.89
N GLN A 141 24.04 13.80 -16.91
CA GLN A 141 23.90 14.60 -18.12
C GLN A 141 22.43 14.69 -18.55
N ALA A 142 21.90 15.90 -18.33
CA ALA A 142 20.60 16.34 -18.77
C ALA A 142 20.53 16.38 -20.31
N ALA A 143 19.48 15.79 -20.87
CA ALA A 143 19.08 16.03 -22.25
C ALA A 143 17.78 16.84 -22.22
N LEU A 144 17.89 18.16 -22.44
CA LEU A 144 16.79 19.03 -22.86
C LEU A 144 16.62 18.94 -24.38
N PRO A 145 15.41 19.15 -24.92
CA PRO A 145 15.09 18.95 -26.33
C PRO A 145 15.43 20.17 -27.19
N PRO A 146 15.70 20.02 -28.51
CA PRO A 146 15.75 21.17 -29.41
C PRO A 146 14.33 21.57 -29.88
N GLU A 147 14.06 22.87 -29.72
CA GLU A 147 12.92 23.59 -30.28
C GLU A 147 13.00 23.78 -31.81
N LYS A 148 11.83 24.15 -32.34
CA LYS A 148 11.40 24.33 -33.73
C LYS A 148 12.33 25.19 -34.61
N ALA A 149 12.40 24.84 -35.90
CA ALA A 149 12.72 25.77 -36.98
C ALA A 149 11.64 25.73 -38.07
N LEU A 150 10.95 26.85 -38.16
CA LEU A 150 10.08 27.31 -39.24
C LEU A 150 10.88 27.44 -40.55
N ARG A 151 10.40 26.89 -41.67
CA ARG A 151 10.72 27.43 -43.00
C ARG A 151 9.50 27.43 -43.91
N VAL A 152 9.13 28.66 -44.26
CA VAL A 152 8.35 29.10 -45.40
C VAL A 152 9.11 28.76 -46.69
N SER A 153 8.41 28.24 -47.68
CA SER A 153 8.52 28.54 -49.11
C SER A 153 7.38 27.85 -49.85
#